data_AF-A0A967KKD1-F1
#
_entry.id   AF-A0A967KKD1-F1
#
_cell.length_a   1.000
_cell.length_b   1.000
_cell.length_c   1.000
_cell.angle_alpha   90.00
_cell.angle_beta   90.00
_cell.angle_gamma   90.00
#
_symmetry.space_group_name_H-M   'P 1'
#
loop_
_entity.id
_entity.type
_entity.pdbx_description
1 polymer ?
#
loop_
_entity_poly.entity_id
_entity_poly.type
_entity_poly.pdbx_seq_one_letter_code
_entity_poly.pdbx_strand_id
1 'polypeptide(L)'
;PEGLYRQFKGWDLGDIIAGVGRIFRTNKGELSLRLCELRILAKALRPLPEKWHGLTDTETRYRQRYVDLIMNEDSRQVFRTRSRIITFVRAFMEAPGREFLEVETP
;
A
#
# COMPACT_ATOMS: atom_id res chain seq x y z
N PRO A 1 -8.21 10.19 25.47
CA PRO A 1 -7.35 11.15 26.18
C PRO A 1 -7.20 12.45 25.36
N GLU A 2 -7.60 13.60 25.92
CA GLU A 2 -7.73 14.89 25.20
C GLU A 2 -6.43 15.36 24.50
N GLY A 3 -5.26 15.01 25.04
CA GLY A 3 -3.96 15.35 24.44
C GLY A 3 -3.71 14.69 23.08
N LEU A 4 -4.13 13.43 22.91
CA LEU A 4 -3.94 12.68 21.67
C LEU A 4 -4.80 13.24 20.53
N TYR A 5 -6.03 13.64 20.85
CA TYR A 5 -6.95 14.22 19.88
C TYR A 5 -6.44 15.57 19.36
N ARG A 6 -5.81 16.39 20.22
CA ARG A 6 -5.19 17.65 19.81
C ARG A 6 -3.98 17.43 18.91
N GLN A 7 -3.14 16.42 19.20
CA GLN A 7 -2.01 16.06 18.35
C GLN A 7 -2.47 15.56 16.97
N PHE A 8 -3.47 14.68 16.95
CA PHE A 8 -4.04 14.13 15.70
C PHE A 8 -4.48 15.21 14.71
N LYS A 9 -5.01 16.34 15.20
CA LYS A 9 -5.43 17.46 14.33
C LYS A 9 -4.29 18.08 13.51
N GLY A 10 -3.03 17.88 13.91
CA GLY A 10 -1.86 18.37 13.19
C GLY A 10 -1.19 17.33 12.29
N TRP A 11 -1.79 16.16 12.10
CA TRP A 11 -1.23 15.09 11.26
C TRP A 11 -1.59 15.29 9.80
N ASP A 12 -0.68 14.89 8.92
CA ASP A 12 -0.76 15.14 7.49
C ASP A 12 -1.27 13.92 6.72
N LEU A 13 -1.87 14.18 5.56
CA LEU A 13 -2.22 13.11 4.63
C LEU A 13 -0.94 12.41 4.14
N GLY A 14 -0.88 11.11 4.36
CA GLY A 14 0.27 10.28 4.02
C GLY A 14 1.12 9.86 5.21
N ASP A 15 0.85 10.40 6.41
CA ASP A 15 1.45 9.89 7.64
C ASP A 15 1.13 8.41 7.83
N ILE A 16 2.14 7.63 8.19
CA ILE A 16 1.98 6.22 8.53
C ILE A 16 1.72 6.15 10.04
N ILE A 17 0.56 5.61 10.40
CA ILE A 17 0.05 5.58 11.76
C ILE A 17 -0.22 4.15 12.22
N ALA A 18 -0.14 3.93 13.53
CA ALA A 18 -0.61 2.71 14.18
C ALA A 18 -1.76 3.06 15.11
N GLY A 19 -2.86 2.32 15.00
CA GLY A 19 -4.01 2.44 15.89
C GLY A 19 -4.38 1.08 16.48
N VAL A 20 -4.75 1.06 17.76
CA VAL A 20 -5.29 -0.12 18.44
C VAL A 20 -6.67 0.23 18.95
N GLY A 21 -7.63 -0.69 18.81
CA GLY A 21 -9.01 -0.41 19.18
C GLY A 21 -9.97 -1.58 18.98
N ARG A 22 -11.25 -1.31 19.19
CA ARG A 22 -12.33 -2.29 19.02
C ARG A 22 -12.99 -2.13 17.66
N ILE A 23 -13.21 -3.22 16.96
CA ILE A 23 -13.95 -3.24 15.70
C ILE A 23 -15.43 -2.99 15.99
N PHE A 24 -16.08 -2.15 15.17
CA PHE A 24 -17.52 -1.90 15.23
C PHE A 24 -18.05 -1.52 13.84
N ARG A 25 -19.38 -1.45 13.70
CA ARG A 25 -20.04 -0.88 12.51
C ARG A 25 -20.68 0.45 12.86
N THR A 26 -20.54 1.44 11.99
CA THR A 26 -21.21 2.74 12.15
C THR A 26 -22.71 2.62 11.88
N ASN A 27 -23.50 3.64 12.23
CA ASN A 27 -24.93 3.69 11.92
C ASN A 27 -25.23 3.63 10.41
N LYS A 28 -24.24 3.97 9.57
CA LYS A 28 -24.29 3.86 8.10
C LYS A 28 -23.81 2.49 7.57
N GLY A 29 -23.42 1.56 8.46
CA GLY A 29 -23.00 0.20 8.11
C GLY A 29 -21.50 0.02 7.81
N GLU A 30 -20.72 1.09 7.83
CA GLU A 30 -19.28 1.05 7.53
C GLU A 30 -18.51 0.31 8.63
N LEU A 31 -17.62 -0.61 8.24
CA LEU A 31 -16.72 -1.29 9.16
C LEU A 31 -15.65 -0.31 9.63
N SER A 32 -15.48 -0.17 10.94
CA SER A 32 -14.61 0.86 11.54
C SER A 32 -13.91 0.35 12.80
N LEU A 33 -12.82 1.02 13.17
CA LEU A 33 -12.09 0.79 14.43
C LEU A 33 -12.33 1.96 15.39
N ARG A 34 -12.83 1.67 16.58
CA ARG A 34 -12.90 2.62 17.70
C ARG A 34 -11.58 2.57 18.46
N LEU A 35 -10.70 3.52 18.15
CA LEU A 35 -9.33 3.57 18.67
C LEU A 35 -9.29 3.89 20.17
N CYS A 36 -8.54 3.09 20.93
CA CYS A 36 -8.11 3.39 22.29
C CYS A 36 -6.69 3.95 22.33
N GLU A 37 -5.85 3.57 21.36
CA GLU A 37 -4.49 4.07 21.19
C GLU A 37 -4.26 4.46 19.72
N LEU A 38 -3.46 5.50 19.52
CA LEU A 38 -3.07 6.00 18.20
C LEU A 38 -1.68 6.63 18.30
N ARG A 39 -0.78 6.31 17.38
CA ARG A 39 0.59 6.87 17.33
C ARG A 39 1.09 7.00 15.90
N ILE A 40 1.96 7.98 15.64
CA ILE A 40 2.71 8.08 14.38
C ILE A 40 3.82 7.03 14.38
N LEU A 41 3.95 6.32 13.26
CA LEU A 41 5.08 5.47 12.95
C LEU A 41 6.09 6.20 12.06
N ALA A 42 5.60 6.92 11.05
CA ALA A 42 6.44 7.74 10.16
C ALA A 42 5.66 8.96 9.66
N LYS A 43 6.31 10.12 9.71
CA LYS A 43 5.74 11.42 9.27
C LYS A 43 6.03 11.62 7.78
N ALA A 44 4.99 11.88 6.98
CA ALA A 44 5.12 12.32 5.60
C ALA A 44 5.57 13.78 5.55
N LEU A 45 6.86 13.99 5.25
CA LEU A 45 7.42 15.35 5.16
C LEU A 45 7.01 16.07 3.87
N ARG A 46 6.59 15.33 2.84
CA ARG A 46 6.07 15.86 1.59
C ARG A 46 4.60 15.47 1.47
N PRO A 47 3.70 16.40 1.14
CA PRO A 47 2.29 16.08 0.97
C PRO A 47 2.12 15.10 -0.18
N LEU A 48 1.15 14.19 -0.04
CA LEU A 48 0.71 13.39 -1.17
C LEU A 48 0.05 14.28 -2.23
N PRO A 49 0.20 13.95 -3.53
CA PRO A 49 -0.53 14.62 -4.60
C PRO A 49 -2.04 14.59 -4.36
N GLU A 50 -2.78 15.56 -4.90
CA GLU A 50 -4.23 15.64 -4.69
C GLU A 50 -4.98 14.36 -5.13
N LYS A 51 -5.91 13.92 -4.27
CA LYS A 51 -6.64 12.65 -4.41
C LYS A 51 -7.49 12.54 -5.68
N TRP A 52 -7.90 13.65 -6.30
CA TRP A 52 -8.95 13.65 -7.33
C TRP A 52 -8.46 13.34 -8.74
N HIS A 53 -7.21 13.66 -9.04
CA HIS A 53 -6.67 13.43 -10.38
C HIS A 53 -5.67 12.27 -10.41
N GLY A 54 -5.28 11.72 -9.25
CA GLY A 54 -4.23 10.72 -9.17
C GLY A 54 -2.89 11.27 -9.69
N LEU A 55 -1.86 10.44 -9.68
CA LEU A 55 -0.61 10.78 -10.35
C LEU A 55 -0.77 10.44 -11.84
N THR A 56 -1.26 11.38 -12.65
CA THR A 56 -1.51 11.17 -14.10
C THR A 56 -0.26 11.30 -14.95
N ASP A 57 0.66 12.20 -14.57
CA ASP A 57 1.89 12.42 -15.30
C ASP A 57 2.76 11.16 -15.32
N THR A 58 2.99 10.63 -16.52
CA THR A 58 3.68 9.34 -16.71
C THR A 58 5.14 9.42 -16.30
N GLU A 59 5.80 10.57 -16.54
CA GLU A 59 7.19 10.76 -16.12
C GLU A 59 7.32 10.72 -14.60
N THR A 60 6.45 11.45 -13.89
CA THR A 60 6.44 11.47 -12.42
C THR A 60 6.10 10.09 -11.85
N ARG A 61 5.17 9.33 -12.44
CA ARG A 61 4.89 7.93 -12.02
C ARG A 61 6.12 7.04 -12.12
N TYR A 62 6.92 7.22 -13.16
CA TYR A 62 8.10 6.39 -13.38
C TYR A 62 9.27 6.81 -12.49
N ARG A 63 9.45 8.12 -12.26
CA ARG A 63 10.49 8.65 -11.36
C ARG A 63 10.16 8.44 -9.88
N GLN A 64 8.89 8.52 -9.50
CA GLN A 64 8.40 8.42 -8.13
C GLN A 64 7.47 7.22 -7.95
N ARG A 65 7.99 6.03 -8.28
CA ARG A 65 7.21 4.78 -8.23
C ARG A 65 6.53 4.53 -6.88
N TYR A 66 7.17 4.92 -5.78
CA TYR A 66 6.60 4.78 -4.44
C TYR A 66 5.31 5.60 -4.26
N VAL A 67 5.21 6.80 -4.84
CA VAL A 67 3.97 7.61 -4.81
C VAL A 67 2.90 6.99 -5.70
N ASP A 68 3.28 6.55 -6.91
CA ASP A 68 2.38 5.85 -7.84
C ASP A 68 1.77 4.61 -7.19
N LEU A 69 2.55 3.81 -6.45
CA LEU A 69 2.06 2.62 -5.76
C LEU A 69 1.12 2.93 -4.58
N ILE A 70 1.18 4.13 -3.98
CA ILE A 70 0.26 4.55 -2.92
C ILE A 70 -1.06 5.05 -3.53
N MET A 71 -0.98 5.84 -4.61
CA MET A 71 -2.12 6.53 -5.21
C MET A 71 -2.92 5.69 -6.22
N ASN A 72 -2.25 4.79 -6.95
CA ASN A 72 -2.85 4.07 -8.07
C ASN A 72 -2.93 2.57 -7.79
N GLU A 73 -4.14 2.07 -7.49
CA GLU A 73 -4.37 0.64 -7.26
C GLU A 73 -4.09 -0.20 -8.51
N ASP A 74 -4.40 0.31 -9.70
CA ASP A 74 -4.12 -0.38 -10.98
C ASP A 74 -2.63 -0.66 -11.16
N SER A 75 -1.76 0.33 -10.85
CA SER A 75 -0.31 0.14 -10.86
C SER A 75 0.08 -1.02 -9.92
N ARG A 76 -0.47 -1.06 -8.71
CA ARG A 76 -0.21 -2.13 -7.73
C ARG A 76 -0.67 -3.50 -8.24
N GLN A 77 -1.81 -3.57 -8.92
CA GLN A 77 -2.33 -4.80 -9.52
C GLN A 77 -1.46 -5.30 -10.67
N VAL A 78 -0.89 -4.41 -11.47
CA VAL A 78 0.09 -4.77 -12.51
C VAL A 78 1.31 -5.46 -11.88
N PHE A 79 1.89 -4.90 -10.81
CA PHE A 79 3.04 -5.53 -10.14
C PHE A 79 2.69 -6.86 -9.47
N ARG A 80 1.51 -6.97 -8.84
CA ARG A 80 1.03 -8.25 -8.29
C ARG A 80 0.87 -9.30 -9.39
N THR A 81 0.27 -8.92 -10.51
CA THR A 81 0.07 -9.81 -11.67
C THR A 81 1.41 -10.25 -12.25
N ARG A 82 2.37 -9.34 -12.44
CA ARG A 82 3.71 -9.68 -12.90
C ARG A 82 4.38 -10.71 -11.98
N SER A 83 4.33 -10.50 -10.67
CA SER A 83 4.88 -11.45 -9.69
C SER A 83 4.23 -12.83 -9.83
N ARG A 84 2.89 -12.89 -9.93
CA ARG A 84 2.14 -14.14 -10.12
C ARG A 84 2.50 -14.84 -11.42
N ILE A 85 2.72 -14.11 -12.51
CA ILE A 85 3.15 -14.67 -13.79
C ILE A 85 4.52 -15.33 -13.65
N ILE A 86 5.49 -14.64 -13.04
CA ILE A 86 6.84 -15.21 -12.84
C ILE A 86 6.76 -16.46 -11.96
N THR A 87 6.04 -16.40 -10.85
CA THR A 87 5.82 -17.57 -9.98
C THR A 87 5.17 -18.72 -10.74
N PHE A 88 4.16 -18.44 -11.57
CA PHE A 88 3.49 -19.46 -12.36
C PHE A 88 4.42 -20.12 -13.37
N VAL A 89 5.22 -19.33 -14.11
CA VAL A 89 6.16 -19.86 -15.09
C VAL A 89 7.19 -20.76 -14.42
N ARG A 90 7.77 -20.33 -13.29
CA ARG A 90 8.70 -21.16 -12.50
C ARG A 90 8.07 -22.48 -12.06
N ALA A 91 6.92 -22.40 -11.41
CA ALA A 91 6.19 -23.58 -10.93
C ALA A 91 5.80 -24.53 -12.08
N PHE A 92 5.47 -23.99 -13.25
CA PHE A 92 5.15 -24.78 -14.44
C PHE A 92 6.37 -25.54 -14.98
N MET A 93 7.54 -24.89 -15.02
CA MET A 93 8.79 -25.52 -15.49
C MET A 93 9.33 -26.56 -14.52
N GLU A 94 9.18 -26.34 -13.21
CA GLU A 94 9.58 -27.28 -12.16
C GLU A 94 8.61 -28.45 -11.97
N ALA A 95 7.41 -28.38 -12.54
CA ALA A 95 6.37 -29.38 -12.34
C ALA A 95 6.83 -30.79 -12.76
N PRO A 96 6.30 -31.86 -12.11
CA PRO A 96 6.60 -33.24 -12.47
C PRO A 96 6.38 -33.51 -13.96
N GLY A 97 7.36 -34.17 -14.59
CA GLY A 97 7.40 -34.45 -16.02
C GLY A 97 8.07 -33.36 -16.88
N ARG A 98 8.42 -32.21 -16.32
CA ARG A 98 9.28 -31.19 -16.96
C ARG A 98 10.62 -31.04 -16.25
N GLU A 99 10.60 -30.89 -14.92
CA GLU A 99 11.79 -30.98 -14.06
C GLU A 99 12.97 -30.09 -14.50
N PHE A 100 12.69 -28.90 -15.05
CA PHE A 100 13.74 -27.96 -15.41
C PHE A 100 14.40 -27.37 -14.16
N LEU A 101 15.72 -27.16 -14.21
CA LEU A 101 16.50 -26.48 -13.19
C LEU A 101 16.65 -24.99 -13.54
N GLU A 102 16.19 -24.09 -12.66
CA GLU A 102 16.45 -22.64 -12.80
C GLU A 102 17.95 -22.36 -12.56
N VAL A 103 18.57 -21.63 -13.48
CA VAL A 103 20.00 -21.28 -13.43
C VAL A 103 20.20 -19.78 -13.65
N GLU A 104 21.19 -19.20 -13.00
CA GLU A 104 21.68 -17.85 -13.27
C GLU A 104 22.94 -17.95 -14.12
N THR A 105 22.95 -17.30 -15.28
CA THR A 105 24.11 -17.26 -16.18
C THR A 105 24.82 -15.91 -16.06
N PRO A 106 26.15 -15.85 -16.28
CA PRO A 106 26.89 -14.59 -16.35
C PRO A 106 26.31 -13.56 -17.33
#